data_AF-A0A4S2IQ31-F1
#
_entry.id   AF-A0A4S2IQ31-F1
#
_cell.length_a   1.000
_cell.length_b   1.000
_cell.length_c   1.000
_cell.angle_alpha   90.00
_cell.angle_beta   90.00
_cell.angle_gamma   90.00
#
_symmetry.space_group_name_H-M   'P 1'
#
loop_
_entity.id
_entity.type
_entity.pdbx_description
1 polymer ?
#
loop_
_entity_poly.entity_id
_entity_poly.type
_entity_poly.pdbx_seq_one_letter_code
_entity_poly.pdbx_strand_id
1 'polypeptide(L)'
;MSETVGILHPGSMGGAVAACAATNATAVLWCENGRSTASVTRAAQFGLTPVATLAELLDRSGIVISPCPPAAAAGLPAEMLRATASTVARWHGVKDDSELTLTDALDQLPHP
;
A
#
# COMPACT_ATOMS: atom_id res chain seq x y z
N MET A 1 -0.96 -9.69 -25.53
CA MET A 1 -1.59 -10.61 -24.56
C MET A 1 -1.67 -9.85 -23.26
N SER A 2 -2.85 -9.83 -22.64
CA SER A 2 -3.04 -9.16 -21.35
C SER A 2 -2.68 -10.16 -20.25
N GLU A 3 -1.67 -9.84 -19.45
CA GLU A 3 -1.14 -10.73 -18.40
C GLU A 3 -1.97 -10.64 -17.12
N THR A 4 -1.91 -11.69 -16.29
CA THR A 4 -2.41 -11.64 -14.91
C THR A 4 -1.34 -10.99 -14.02
N VAL A 5 -1.73 -9.97 -13.26
CA VAL A 5 -0.83 -9.21 -12.39
C VAL A 5 -1.13 -9.52 -10.93
N GLY A 6 -0.13 -9.93 -10.16
CA GLY A 6 -0.21 -10.08 -8.71
C GLY A 6 0.25 -8.81 -8.00
N ILE A 7 -0.55 -8.29 -7.07
CA ILE A 7 -0.17 -7.17 -6.21
C ILE A 7 0.09 -7.66 -4.79
N LEU A 8 1.33 -7.51 -4.32
CA LEU A 8 1.68 -7.73 -2.93
C LEU A 8 1.42 -6.47 -2.11
N HIS A 9 0.89 -6.61 -0.91
CA HIS A 9 0.70 -5.51 0.05
C HIS A 9 -0.08 -4.29 -0.51
N PRO A 10 -1.38 -4.43 -0.85
CA PRO A 10 -2.19 -3.30 -1.33
C PRO A 10 -2.54 -2.31 -0.19
N GLY A 11 -1.55 -1.52 0.23
CA GLY A 11 -1.73 -0.28 1.00
C GLY A 11 -2.40 0.81 0.15
N SER A 12 -2.34 2.07 0.55
CA SER A 12 -2.93 3.17 -0.26
C SER A 12 -2.32 3.23 -1.67
N MET A 13 -0.99 3.30 -1.74
CA MET A 13 -0.24 3.32 -3.00
C MET A 13 -0.42 2.02 -3.78
N GLY A 14 -0.36 0.87 -3.10
CA GLY A 14 -0.55 -0.43 -3.76
C GLY A 14 -1.95 -0.60 -4.35
N GLY A 15 -2.98 -0.04 -3.73
CA GLY A 15 -4.33 0.00 -4.30
C GLY A 15 -4.40 0.86 -5.57
N ALA A 16 -3.75 2.02 -5.59
CA ALA A 16 -3.72 2.87 -6.80
C ALA A 16 -2.97 2.19 -7.97
N VAL A 17 -1.84 1.52 -7.68
CA VAL A 17 -1.12 0.70 -8.66
C VAL A 17 -2.00 -0.44 -9.17
N ALA A 18 -2.72 -1.10 -8.27
CA ALA A 18 -3.64 -2.18 -8.63
C ALA A 18 -4.80 -1.69 -9.51
N ALA A 19 -5.35 -0.50 -9.22
CA ALA A 19 -6.38 0.13 -10.05
C ALA A 19 -5.86 0.46 -11.46
N CYS A 20 -4.63 0.95 -11.57
CA CYS A 20 -3.99 1.18 -12.86
C CYS A 20 -3.81 -0.14 -13.62
N ALA A 21 -3.29 -1.19 -12.96
CA ALA A 21 -3.14 -2.51 -13.55
C ALA A 21 -4.48 -3.09 -14.04
N ALA A 22 -5.57 -2.90 -13.27
CA ALA A 22 -6.90 -3.40 -13.61
C ALA A 22 -7.47 -2.84 -14.92
N THR A 23 -6.96 -1.71 -15.41
CA THR A 23 -7.36 -1.15 -16.71
C THR A 23 -6.71 -1.83 -17.91
N ASN A 24 -5.60 -2.56 -17.72
CA ASN A 24 -4.79 -3.12 -18.81
C ASN A 24 -4.46 -4.61 -18.63
N ALA A 25 -4.70 -5.21 -17.46
CA ALA A 25 -4.45 -6.62 -17.14
C ALA A 25 -5.71 -7.49 -17.30
N THR A 26 -5.53 -8.79 -17.50
CA THR A 26 -6.65 -9.75 -17.62
C THR A 26 -7.31 -9.93 -16.27
N ALA A 27 -6.48 -10.00 -15.23
CA ALA A 27 -6.91 -10.03 -13.84
C ALA A 27 -5.81 -9.40 -12.98
N VAL A 28 -6.23 -8.80 -11.86
CA VAL A 28 -5.33 -8.36 -10.81
C VAL A 28 -5.58 -9.19 -9.57
N LEU A 29 -4.62 -10.01 -9.17
CA LEU A 29 -4.69 -10.90 -8.02
C LEU A 29 -4.10 -10.24 -6.77
N TRP A 30 -4.63 -10.58 -5.60
CA TRP A 30 -4.04 -10.20 -4.31
C TRP A 30 -4.24 -11.29 -3.27
N CYS A 31 -3.30 -11.46 -2.34
CA CYS A 31 -3.44 -12.43 -1.26
C CYS A 31 -4.17 -11.80 -0.07
N GLU A 32 -5.34 -12.34 0.27
CA GLU A 32 -6.18 -11.81 1.36
C GLU A 32 -5.74 -12.30 2.76
N ASN A 33 -4.99 -13.40 2.82
CA ASN A 33 -4.63 -14.03 4.08
C ASN A 33 -3.78 -13.10 4.98
N GLY A 34 -4.19 -13.02 6.25
CA GLY A 34 -3.54 -12.17 7.26
C GLY A 34 -3.62 -10.67 6.98
N ARG A 35 -4.54 -10.21 6.12
CA ARG A 35 -4.74 -8.79 5.82
C ARG A 35 -5.85 -8.19 6.69
N SER A 36 -5.76 -6.88 6.92
CA SER A 36 -6.77 -6.14 7.70
C SER A 36 -8.04 -5.87 6.90
N THR A 37 -9.15 -5.59 7.58
CA THR A 37 -10.42 -5.19 6.94
C THR A 37 -10.24 -4.01 5.98
N ALA A 38 -9.40 -3.03 6.33
CA ALA A 38 -9.10 -1.88 5.49
C ALA A 38 -8.41 -2.27 4.16
N SER A 39 -7.59 -3.33 4.15
CA SER A 39 -6.99 -3.88 2.93
C SER A 39 -8.04 -4.60 2.07
N VAL A 40 -8.91 -5.40 2.68
CA VAL A 40 -10.01 -6.10 1.99
C VAL A 40 -10.95 -5.11 1.31
N THR A 41 -11.41 -4.07 2.01
CA THR A 41 -12.30 -3.04 1.46
C THR A 41 -11.67 -2.34 0.25
N ARG A 42 -10.38 -1.98 0.35
CA ARG A 42 -9.66 -1.34 -0.76
C ARG A 42 -9.52 -2.27 -1.97
N ALA A 43 -9.22 -3.55 -1.73
CA ALA A 43 -9.14 -4.55 -2.79
C ALA A 43 -10.48 -4.71 -3.52
N ALA A 44 -11.59 -4.77 -2.78
CA ALA A 44 -12.93 -4.83 -3.36
C ALA A 44 -13.27 -3.55 -4.15
N GLN A 45 -12.94 -2.37 -3.62
CA GLN A 45 -13.14 -1.08 -4.30
C GLN A 45 -12.47 -1.01 -5.68
N PHE A 46 -11.31 -1.66 -5.83
CA PHE A 46 -10.55 -1.68 -7.09
C PHE A 46 -10.75 -2.97 -7.91
N GLY A 47 -11.71 -3.82 -7.55
CA GLY A 47 -12.03 -5.05 -8.30
C GLY A 47 -10.92 -6.09 -8.30
N LEU A 48 -10.08 -6.14 -7.25
CA LEU A 48 -9.00 -7.13 -7.16
C LEU A 48 -9.56 -8.52 -6.86
N THR A 49 -9.03 -9.53 -7.53
CA THR A 49 -9.44 -10.93 -7.33
C THR A 49 -8.64 -11.53 -6.16
N PRO A 50 -9.31 -11.96 -5.07
CA PRO A 50 -8.62 -12.56 -3.94
C PRO A 50 -8.08 -13.96 -4.28
N VAL A 51 -6.93 -14.28 -3.71
CA VAL A 51 -6.38 -15.63 -3.63
C VAL A 51 -5.98 -15.95 -2.19
N ALA A 52 -6.06 -17.23 -1.82
CA ALA A 52 -5.95 -17.64 -0.42
C ALA A 52 -4.50 -17.58 0.09
N THR A 53 -3.51 -17.73 -0.81
CA THR A 53 -2.11 -17.82 -0.40
C THR A 53 -1.18 -17.02 -1.32
N LEU A 54 -0.01 -16.65 -0.78
CA LEU A 54 1.06 -16.05 -1.58
C LEU A 54 1.56 -17.01 -2.66
N ALA A 55 1.65 -18.32 -2.36
CA ALA A 55 2.07 -19.31 -3.33
C ALA A 55 1.13 -19.35 -4.55
N GLU A 56 -0.19 -19.36 -4.31
CA GLU A 56 -1.19 -19.29 -5.37
C GLU A 56 -1.07 -17.99 -6.19
N LEU A 57 -0.84 -16.85 -5.53
CA LEU A 57 -0.62 -15.58 -6.22
C LEU A 57 0.57 -15.64 -7.16
N LEU A 58 1.70 -16.18 -6.68
CA LEU A 58 2.93 -16.28 -7.47
C LEU A 58 2.79 -17.26 -8.64
N ASP A 59 2.07 -18.37 -8.44
CA ASP A 59 1.82 -19.38 -9.47
C ASP A 59 0.94 -18.85 -10.62
N ARG A 60 -0.07 -18.05 -10.29
CA ARG A 60 -1.08 -17.56 -11.25
C ARG A 60 -0.74 -16.22 -11.90
N SER A 61 0.31 -15.53 -11.45
CA SER A 61 0.67 -14.19 -11.93
C SER A 61 1.86 -14.25 -12.89
N GLY A 62 1.70 -13.71 -14.10
CA GLY A 62 2.82 -13.51 -15.03
C GLY A 62 3.71 -12.34 -14.62
N ILE A 63 3.16 -11.38 -13.88
CA ILE A 63 3.87 -10.21 -13.34
C ILE A 63 3.48 -10.03 -11.87
N VAL A 64 4.46 -9.79 -10.99
CA VAL A 64 4.21 -9.51 -9.57
C VAL A 64 4.79 -8.14 -9.22
N ILE A 65 3.96 -7.27 -8.63
CA ILE A 65 4.36 -5.95 -8.16
C ILE A 65 4.24 -5.90 -6.65
N SER A 66 5.33 -5.54 -5.97
CA SER A 66 5.37 -5.32 -4.52
C SER A 66 5.74 -3.87 -4.24
N PRO A 67 4.75 -2.98 -4.03
CA PRO A 67 4.99 -1.62 -3.58
C PRO A 67 5.61 -1.67 -2.17
N CYS A 68 6.91 -1.48 -2.10
CA CYS A 68 7.66 -1.45 -0.85
C CYS A 68 7.79 0.01 -0.40
N PRO A 69 7.34 0.38 0.81
CA PRO A 69 7.70 1.68 1.38
C PRO A 69 9.23 1.84 1.44
N PRO A 70 9.80 3.02 1.15
CA PRO A 70 11.25 3.23 1.18
C PRO A 70 11.90 2.79 2.51
N ALA A 71 11.19 3.04 3.62
CA ALA A 71 11.59 2.62 4.96
C ALA A 71 11.74 1.09 5.10
N ALA A 72 10.87 0.31 4.45
CA ALA A 72 10.95 -1.16 4.45
C ALA A 72 12.08 -1.66 3.54
N ALA A 73 12.33 -0.99 2.41
CA ALA A 73 13.49 -1.26 1.57
C ALA A 73 14.82 -0.97 2.29
N ALA A 74 14.83 0.01 3.20
CA ALA A 74 15.97 0.32 4.06
C ALA A 74 16.18 -0.66 5.23
N GLY A 75 15.31 -1.68 5.38
CA GLY A 75 15.45 -2.72 6.41
C GLY A 75 15.08 -2.29 7.82
N LEU A 76 14.25 -1.24 7.98
CA LEU A 76 13.83 -0.80 9.31
C LEU A 76 12.93 -1.85 10.00
N PRO A 77 13.04 -2.02 11.34
CA PRO A 77 12.15 -2.85 12.12
C PRO A 77 10.67 -2.46 12.01
N ALA A 78 9.78 -3.43 12.23
CA ALA A 78 8.34 -3.27 11.99
C ALA A 78 7.68 -2.17 12.85
N GLU A 79 8.16 -1.92 14.06
CA GLU A 79 7.70 -0.82 14.90
C GLU A 79 8.15 0.55 14.35
N MET A 80 9.38 0.66 13.85
CA MET A 80 9.87 1.86 13.19
C MET A 80 9.13 2.12 11.87
N LEU A 81 8.88 1.09 11.06
CA LEU A 81 8.08 1.22 9.85
C LEU A 81 6.69 1.80 10.14
N ARG A 82 6.03 1.32 11.20
CA ARG A 82 4.72 1.84 11.62
C ARG A 82 4.80 3.29 12.10
N ALA A 83 5.79 3.62 12.94
CA ALA A 83 6.00 4.98 13.42
C ALA A 83 6.31 5.96 12.26
N THR A 84 7.19 5.59 11.34
CA THR A 84 7.51 6.36 10.14
C THR A 84 6.28 6.54 9.26
N ALA A 85 5.53 5.47 8.97
CA ALA A 85 4.33 5.55 8.15
C ALA A 85 3.27 6.47 8.78
N SER A 86 3.05 6.37 10.09
CA SER A 86 2.13 7.26 10.82
C SER A 86 2.58 8.72 10.75
N THR A 87 3.88 8.97 10.90
CA THR A 87 4.43 10.33 10.81
C THR A 87 4.26 10.88 9.40
N VAL A 88 4.71 10.16 8.37
CA VAL A 88 4.56 10.57 6.97
C VAL A 88 3.10 10.84 6.61
N ALA A 89 2.16 10.02 7.09
CA ALA A 89 0.73 10.22 6.83
C ALA A 89 0.17 11.52 7.43
N ARG A 90 0.60 11.91 8.64
CA ARG A 90 0.20 13.19 9.27
C ARG A 90 0.73 14.38 8.48
N TRP A 91 1.99 14.31 8.09
CA TRP A 91 2.66 15.39 7.37
C TRP A 91 2.19 15.53 5.92
N HIS A 92 1.66 14.48 5.28
CA HIS A 92 1.28 14.49 3.87
C HIS A 92 0.23 15.56 3.51
N GLY A 93 -0.65 15.93 4.45
CA GLY A 93 -1.69 16.93 4.22
C GLY A 93 -1.23 18.38 4.37
N VAL A 94 -0.13 18.62 5.09
CA VAL A 94 0.31 19.98 5.47
C VAL A 94 1.66 20.37 4.88
N LYS A 95 2.43 19.42 4.34
CA LYS A 95 3.81 19.64 3.87
C LYS A 95 3.96 20.68 2.75
N ASP A 96 2.90 20.96 2.01
CA ASP A 96 2.89 21.91 0.89
C ASP A 96 2.18 23.24 1.25
N ASP A 97 1.72 23.38 2.50
CA ASP A 97 1.08 24.61 2.98
C ASP A 97 2.15 25.66 3.31
N SER A 98 2.16 26.77 2.55
CA SER A 98 3.11 27.87 2.75
C SER A 98 2.86 28.67 4.02
N GLU A 99 1.66 28.55 4.60
CA GLU A 99 1.27 29.24 5.84
C GLU A 99 1.48 28.38 7.09
N LEU A 100 2.03 27.16 6.94
CA LEU A 100 2.26 26.24 8.05
C LEU A 100 3.12 26.89 9.15
N THR A 101 2.54 27.05 10.34
CA THR A 101 3.29 27.60 11.48
C THR A 101 4.11 26.52 12.18
N LEU A 102 5.12 26.95 12.96
CA LEU A 102 5.92 26.02 13.77
C LEU A 102 5.04 25.22 14.77
N THR A 103 4.01 25.86 15.34
CA THR A 103 3.09 25.19 16.27
C THR A 103 2.30 24.10 15.55
N ASP A 104 1.72 24.40 14.39
CA ASP A 104 0.96 23.43 13.59
C ASP A 104 1.84 22.26 13.13
N ALA A 105 3.11 22.53 12.83
CA ALA A 105 4.10 21.53 12.48
C ALA A 105 4.46 20.62 13.67
N LEU A 106 4.60 21.18 14.87
CA LEU A 106 4.86 20.41 16.09
C LEU A 106 3.66 19.52 16.47
N ASP A 107 2.44 19.99 16.24
CA ASP A 107 1.20 19.21 16.45
C ASP A 107 1.11 17.99 15.52
N GLN A 108 1.85 17.96 14.40
CA GLN A 108 1.93 16.77 13.54
C GLN A 108 2.85 15.67 14.09
N LEU A 109 3.73 15.98 15.04
CA LEU A 109 4.69 15.01 15.57
C LEU A 109 3.99 13.95 16.43
N PRO A 110 4.47 12.70 16.43
CA PRO A 110 3.99 11.69 17.39
C PRO A 110 4.32 12.13 18.82
N HIS A 111 3.30 12.28 19.65
CA HIS A 111 3.46 12.41 21.09
C HIS A 111 3.63 11.02 21.73
N PRO A 112 4.53 10.88 22.72
CA PRO A 112 4.72 9.65 23.47
C PRO A 112 3.49 9.23 24.27
#